data_AF-A0AAW4UER0-F1
#
_entry.id   AF-A0AAW4UER0-F1
#
_cell.length_a   1.000
_cell.length_b   1.000
_cell.length_c   1.000
_cell.angle_alpha   90.00
_cell.angle_beta   90.00
_cell.angle_gamma   90.00
#
_symmetry.space_group_name_H-M   'P 1'
#
loop_
_entity.id
_entity.type
_entity.pdbx_description
1 polymer ?
#
loop_
_entity_poly.entity_id
_entity_poly.type
_entity_poly.pdbx_seq_one_letter_code
_entity_poly.pdbx_strand_id
1 'polypeptide(L)'
;MKTISDRIFEKLKEKGMSQKEFSQKTGIAESSISDWKKKHTNPVSDKILIICEVLDISPYELLSGAEHIGTRSRDNQTYVFAKDTELGMVVETYQQLDYEQQKRLLGYMDALKMNN
;
A
#
# COMPACT_ATOMS: atom_id res chain seq x y z
N MET A 1 -18.01 3.48 -10.77
CA MET A 1 -16.74 3.63 -10.03
C MET A 1 -16.77 2.60 -8.94
N LYS A 2 -15.78 1.68 -8.90
CA LYS A 2 -15.72 0.65 -7.85
C LYS A 2 -15.54 1.30 -6.48
N THR A 3 -16.22 0.83 -5.46
CA THR A 3 -16.03 1.24 -4.06
C THR A 3 -14.80 0.58 -3.44
N ILE A 4 -14.44 0.98 -2.23
CA ILE A 4 -13.39 0.29 -1.44
C ILE A 4 -13.88 -1.14 -1.12
N SER A 5 -15.16 -1.28 -0.76
CA SER A 5 -15.80 -2.59 -0.55
C SER A 5 -15.64 -3.52 -1.76
N ASP A 6 -15.94 -3.03 -2.97
CA ASP A 6 -15.82 -3.83 -4.20
C ASP A 6 -14.39 -4.36 -4.39
N ARG A 7 -13.38 -3.51 -4.16
CA ARG A 7 -11.95 -3.89 -4.28
C ARG A 7 -11.53 -4.91 -3.22
N ILE A 8 -12.05 -4.80 -2.00
CA ILE A 8 -11.81 -5.81 -0.94
C ILE A 8 -12.31 -7.16 -1.42
N PHE A 9 -13.55 -7.23 -1.92
CA PHE A 9 -14.12 -8.50 -2.39
C PHE A 9 -13.42 -9.05 -3.63
N GLU A 10 -12.94 -8.20 -4.53
CA GLU A 10 -12.09 -8.61 -5.65
C GLU A 10 -10.79 -9.24 -5.15
N LYS A 11 -10.08 -8.60 -4.21
CA LYS A 11 -8.85 -9.13 -3.62
C LYS A 11 -9.06 -10.42 -2.83
N LEU A 12 -10.19 -10.56 -2.13
CA LEU A 12 -10.56 -11.81 -1.48
C LEU A 12 -10.72 -12.94 -2.50
N LYS A 13 -11.38 -12.66 -3.63
CA LYS A 13 -11.56 -13.63 -4.72
C LYS A 13 -10.22 -14.00 -5.37
N GLU A 14 -9.37 -13.02 -5.68
CA GLU A 14 -8.02 -13.24 -6.24
C GLU A 14 -7.17 -14.13 -5.33
N LYS A 15 -7.28 -13.96 -4.01
CA LYS A 15 -6.53 -14.74 -3.02
C LYS A 15 -7.21 -16.05 -2.60
N GLY A 16 -8.39 -16.36 -3.12
CA GLY A 16 -9.17 -17.51 -2.67
C GLY A 16 -9.56 -17.47 -1.18
N MET A 17 -9.57 -16.29 -0.58
CA MET A 17 -9.82 -16.08 0.85
C MET A 17 -11.32 -15.97 1.11
N SER A 18 -11.83 -16.78 2.04
CA SER A 18 -13.24 -16.72 2.42
C SER A 18 -13.53 -15.48 3.29
N GLN A 19 -14.78 -15.00 3.29
CA GLN A 19 -15.20 -13.89 4.16
C GLN A 19 -14.99 -14.22 5.65
N LYS A 20 -15.21 -15.48 6.05
CA LYS A 20 -15.00 -15.96 7.41
C LYS A 20 -13.53 -15.91 7.80
N GLU A 21 -12.65 -16.39 6.93
CA GLU A 21 -11.20 -16.30 7.14
C GLU A 21 -10.73 -14.85 7.23
N PHE A 22 -11.22 -13.99 6.35
CA PHE A 22 -10.91 -12.57 6.36
C PHE A 22 -11.38 -11.89 7.66
N SER A 23 -12.57 -12.20 8.14
CA SER A 23 -13.09 -11.75 9.42
C SER A 23 -12.18 -12.17 10.59
N GLN A 24 -11.76 -13.42 10.61
CA GLN A 24 -10.86 -13.95 11.64
C GLN A 24 -9.50 -13.27 11.64
N LYS A 25 -8.91 -13.06 10.45
CA LYS A 25 -7.60 -12.42 10.29
C LYS A 25 -7.62 -10.93 10.62
N THR A 26 -8.70 -10.22 10.25
CA THR A 26 -8.81 -8.77 10.48
C THR A 26 -9.42 -8.40 11.83
N GLY A 27 -10.07 -9.34 12.52
CA GLY A 27 -10.87 -9.08 13.72
C GLY A 27 -12.17 -8.30 13.45
N ILE A 28 -12.53 -8.08 12.18
CA ILE A 28 -13.75 -7.36 11.79
C ILE A 28 -14.90 -8.36 11.75
N ALA A 29 -16.04 -8.02 12.35
CA ALA A 29 -17.20 -8.91 12.38
C ALA A 29 -17.70 -9.28 10.97
N GLU A 30 -18.02 -10.56 10.76
CA GLU A 30 -18.60 -11.05 9.48
C GLU A 30 -19.88 -10.30 9.10
N SER A 31 -20.65 -9.82 10.08
CA SER A 31 -21.84 -8.99 9.86
C SER A 31 -21.49 -7.65 9.23
N SER A 32 -20.43 -6.98 9.70
CA SER A 32 -19.93 -5.74 9.13
C SER A 32 -19.44 -5.94 7.69
N ILE A 33 -18.69 -7.02 7.43
CA ILE A 33 -18.22 -7.33 6.07
C ILE A 33 -19.39 -7.62 5.13
N SER A 34 -20.39 -8.38 5.61
CA SER A 34 -21.63 -8.64 4.86
C SER A 34 -22.40 -7.36 4.55
N ASP A 35 -22.45 -6.43 5.50
CA ASP A 35 -23.12 -5.14 5.33
C ASP A 35 -22.44 -4.28 4.26
N TRP A 36 -21.11 -4.29 4.16
CA TRP A 36 -20.41 -3.56 3.08
C TRP A 36 -20.86 -4.00 1.69
N LYS A 37 -21.13 -5.29 1.51
CA LYS A 37 -21.64 -5.84 0.25
C LYS A 37 -23.13 -5.54 0.03
N LYS A 38 -23.96 -5.75 1.06
CA LYS A 38 -25.43 -5.62 0.95
C LYS A 38 -25.91 -4.18 0.91
N LYS A 39 -25.33 -3.32 1.75
CA LYS A 39 -25.70 -1.92 1.93
C LYS A 39 -24.82 -0.97 1.11
N HIS A 40 -23.85 -1.53 0.37
CA HIS A 40 -22.94 -0.76 -0.47
C HIS A 40 -22.16 0.30 0.33
N THR A 41 -21.77 -0.06 1.56
CA THR A 41 -21.01 0.78 2.48
C THR A 41 -19.52 0.41 2.45
N ASN A 42 -18.67 1.34 2.85
CA ASN A 42 -17.22 1.11 2.96
C ASN A 42 -16.82 0.80 4.41
N PRO A 43 -15.69 0.11 4.62
CA PRO A 43 -15.06 0.09 5.94
C PRO A 43 -14.76 1.51 6.42
N VAL A 44 -14.85 1.71 7.72
CA VAL A 44 -14.35 2.91 8.39
C VAL A 44 -12.82 2.95 8.33
N SER A 45 -12.25 4.16 8.37
CA SER A 45 -10.83 4.40 8.08
C SER A 45 -9.85 3.67 9.00
N ASP A 46 -10.21 3.45 10.26
CA ASP A 46 -9.41 2.72 11.25
C ASP A 46 -9.20 1.23 10.88
N LYS A 47 -10.03 0.67 10.00
CA LYS A 47 -9.89 -0.70 9.52
C LYS A 47 -8.99 -0.83 8.29
N ILE A 48 -8.64 0.27 7.63
CA ILE A 48 -7.95 0.23 6.34
C ILE A 48 -6.59 -0.47 6.46
N LEU A 49 -5.80 -0.16 7.48
CA LEU A 49 -4.45 -0.73 7.61
C LEU A 49 -4.48 -2.23 7.84
N ILE A 50 -5.34 -2.74 8.73
CA ILE A 50 -5.45 -4.18 8.98
C ILE A 50 -6.03 -4.93 7.76
N ILE A 51 -6.94 -4.30 7.02
CA ILE A 51 -7.45 -4.84 5.76
C ILE A 51 -6.30 -4.97 4.75
N CYS A 52 -5.49 -3.92 4.59
CA CYS A 52 -4.33 -3.90 3.71
C CYS A 52 -3.27 -4.93 4.10
N GLU A 53 -3.00 -5.10 5.39
CA GLU A 53 -2.07 -6.10 5.91
C GLU A 53 -2.53 -7.53 5.58
N VAL A 54 -3.79 -7.86 5.87
CA VAL A 54 -4.34 -9.20 5.59
C VAL A 54 -4.45 -9.49 4.09
N LEU A 55 -4.75 -8.46 3.29
CA LEU A 55 -4.82 -8.56 1.85
C LEU A 55 -3.46 -8.40 1.17
N ASP A 56 -2.39 -8.09 1.89
CA ASP A 56 -1.05 -7.85 1.33
C ASP A 56 -1.09 -6.89 0.12
N ILE A 57 -1.67 -5.71 0.35
CA ILE A 57 -1.77 -4.60 -0.61
C ILE A 57 -1.49 -3.28 0.11
N SER A 58 -1.09 -2.25 -0.63
CA SER A 58 -0.93 -0.92 -0.04
C SER A 58 -2.28 -0.21 0.19
N PRO A 59 -2.38 0.69 1.18
CA PRO A 59 -3.54 1.58 1.32
C PRO A 59 -3.80 2.39 0.05
N TYR A 60 -2.75 2.77 -0.68
CA TYR A 60 -2.91 3.47 -1.95
C TYR A 60 -3.63 2.61 -2.99
N GLU A 61 -3.22 1.35 -3.15
CA GLU A 61 -3.88 0.41 -4.06
C GLU A 61 -5.36 0.23 -3.68
N LEU A 62 -5.65 0.06 -2.39
CA LEU A 62 -7.01 -0.10 -1.91
C LEU A 62 -7.87 1.17 -2.11
N LEU A 63 -7.34 2.36 -1.84
CA LEU A 63 -8.11 3.61 -1.80
C LEU A 63 -8.22 4.32 -3.15
N SER A 64 -7.16 4.28 -3.97
CA SER A 64 -7.04 5.10 -5.19
C SER A 64 -8.13 4.81 -6.21
N GLY A 65 -8.57 3.55 -6.33
CA GLY A 65 -9.63 3.17 -7.26
C GLY A 65 -9.32 3.33 -8.73
N ALA A 66 -8.10 3.73 -9.02
CA ALA A 66 -7.52 3.58 -10.33
C ALA A 66 -7.17 2.10 -10.46
N GLU A 67 -8.04 1.33 -11.12
CA GLU A 67 -7.46 0.49 -12.18
C GLU A 67 -6.58 1.42 -13.00
N HIS A 68 -5.37 1.01 -13.38
CA HIS A 68 -4.38 1.77 -14.15
C HIS A 68 -4.93 2.37 -15.47
N ILE A 69 -5.91 3.25 -15.41
CA ILE A 69 -6.77 3.72 -16.48
C ILE A 69 -7.13 5.16 -16.12
N GLY A 70 -6.17 6.04 -16.35
CA GLY A 70 -6.44 7.47 -16.29
C GLY A 70 -5.20 8.26 -15.91
N THR A 71 -4.75 9.06 -16.85
CA THR A 71 -3.85 10.22 -16.76
C THR A 71 -4.30 11.30 -15.75
N ARG A 72 -5.16 10.96 -14.78
CA ARG A 72 -5.58 11.80 -13.63
C ARG A 72 -4.75 11.56 -12.38
N SER A 73 -3.98 10.48 -12.33
CA SER A 73 -2.91 10.35 -11.35
C SER A 73 -1.87 11.41 -11.70
N ARG A 74 -1.73 12.45 -10.88
CA ARG A 74 -0.40 13.08 -10.75
C ARG A 74 0.56 11.90 -10.59
N ASP A 75 1.60 11.81 -11.42
CA ASP A 75 2.61 10.75 -11.31
C ASP A 75 2.85 10.51 -9.82
N ASN A 76 2.66 9.26 -9.37
CA ASN A 76 2.70 8.96 -7.95
C ASN A 76 4.16 9.15 -7.49
N GLN A 77 4.53 10.38 -7.13
CA GLN A 77 5.89 10.79 -6.76
C GLN A 77 6.28 10.30 -5.37
N THR A 78 5.48 9.43 -4.76
CA THR A 78 5.71 8.91 -3.41
C THR A 78 6.01 7.42 -3.48
N TYR A 79 7.14 7.03 -2.91
CA TYR A 79 7.48 5.63 -2.67
C TYR A 79 7.05 5.24 -1.25
N VAL A 80 6.41 4.09 -1.10
CA VAL A 80 6.11 3.48 0.19
C VAL A 80 6.84 2.15 0.23
N PHE A 81 7.74 1.98 1.19
CA PHE A 81 8.53 0.78 1.40
C PHE A 81 8.68 0.52 2.90
N ALA A 82 8.81 -0.76 3.28
CA ALA A 82 9.05 -1.14 4.66
C ALA A 82 10.51 -0.84 5.06
N LYS A 83 10.72 -0.51 6.34
CA LYS A 83 12.03 -0.09 6.87
C LYS A 83 13.10 -1.18 6.81
N ASP A 84 12.67 -2.44 6.88
CA ASP A 84 13.51 -3.63 6.83
C ASP A 84 13.92 -4.06 5.41
N THR A 85 13.44 -3.37 4.38
CA THR A 85 13.88 -3.58 3.00
C THR A 85 15.24 -2.91 2.74
N GLU A 86 15.97 -3.34 1.71
CA GLU A 86 17.23 -2.70 1.30
C GLU A 86 17.04 -1.19 1.03
N LEU A 87 15.95 -0.81 0.36
CA LEU A 87 15.62 0.60 0.12
C LEU A 87 15.32 1.34 1.43
N GLY A 88 14.60 0.70 2.36
CA GLY A 88 14.36 1.21 3.72
C GLY A 88 15.65 1.48 4.47
N MET A 89 16.56 0.50 4.49
CA MET A 89 17.87 0.62 5.12
C MET A 89 18.72 1.74 4.51
N VAL A 90 18.72 1.88 3.18
CA VAL A 90 19.44 2.97 2.49
C VAL A 90 18.91 4.34 2.92
N VAL A 91 17.59 4.52 2.95
CA VAL A 91 16.97 5.79 3.34
C VAL A 91 17.21 6.11 4.82
N GLU A 92 17.06 5.13 5.71
CA GLU A 92 17.34 5.32 7.15
C GLU A 92 18.81 5.65 7.39
N THR A 93 19.73 4.92 6.73
CA THR A 93 21.16 5.17 6.86
C THR A 93 21.50 6.57 6.36
N TYR A 94 21.02 6.97 5.18
CA TYR A 94 21.27 8.30 4.61
C TYR A 94 20.82 9.43 5.55
N GLN A 95 19.65 9.29 6.20
CA GLN A 95 19.14 10.29 7.15
C GLN A 95 19.99 10.44 8.42
N GLN A 96 20.75 9.42 8.79
CA GLN A 96 21.65 9.44 9.96
C GLN A 96 23.04 10.00 9.65
N LEU A 97 23.41 10.10 8.37
CA LEU A 97 24.69 10.66 7.94
C LEU A 97 24.73 12.18 8.10
N ASP A 98 25.94 12.72 8.29
CA ASP A 98 26.15 14.15 8.21
C ASP A 98 26.06 14.69 6.77
N TYR A 99 26.02 16.02 6.63
CA TYR A 99 25.84 16.67 5.34
C TYR A 99 26.94 16.33 4.31
N GLU A 100 28.21 16.23 4.75
CA GLU A 100 29.32 15.92 3.85
C GLU A 100 29.28 14.46 3.38
N GLN A 101 28.91 13.55 4.28
CA GLN A 101 28.69 12.14 3.98
C GLN A 101 27.50 11.94 3.02
N GLN A 102 26.39 12.64 3.25
CA GLN A 102 25.23 12.63 2.35
C GLN A 102 25.62 13.12 0.95
N LYS A 103 26.33 14.26 0.86
CA LYS A 103 26.81 14.81 -0.41
C LYS A 103 27.73 13.85 -1.15
N ARG A 104 28.63 13.17 -0.42
CA ARG A 104 29.51 12.16 -1.00
C ARG A 104 28.74 10.96 -1.56
N LEU A 105 27.72 10.48 -0.85
CA LEU A 105 26.86 9.39 -1.32
C LEU A 105 26.15 9.77 -2.62
N LEU A 106 25.55 10.97 -2.68
CA LEU A 106 24.90 11.47 -3.88
C LEU A 106 25.87 11.59 -5.06
N GLY A 107 27.09 12.06 -4.83
CA GLY A 107 28.13 12.11 -5.86
C GLY A 107 28.48 10.73 -6.45
N TYR A 108 28.53 9.68 -5.61
CA TYR A 108 28.70 8.31 -6.11
C TYR A 108 27.49 7.82 -6.92
N MET A 109 26.27 8.13 -6.48
CA MET A 109 25.06 7.79 -7.21
C MET A 109 25.02 8.45 -8.60
N ASP A 110 25.42 9.72 -8.69
CA ASP A 110 25.49 10.45 -9.96
C ASP A 110 26.54 9.83 -10.89
N ALA A 111 27.73 9.53 -10.37
CA ALA A 111 28.79 8.88 -11.15
C ALA A 111 28.36 7.51 -11.70
N LEU A 112 27.61 6.72 -10.92
CA LEU A 112 27.06 5.44 -11.38
C LEU A 112 25.99 5.59 -12.46
N LYS A 113 25.15 6.63 -12.38
CA LYS A 113 24.13 6.93 -13.40
C LYS A 113 24.71 7.40 -14.72
N MET A 114 25.82 8.15 -14.69
CA MET A 114 26.47 8.68 -15.89
C MET A 114 27.29 7.64 -16.66
N ASN A 115 27.61 6.51 -16.02
CA ASN A 115 28.39 5.42 -16.61
C ASN A 115 27.52 4.27 -17.18
N ASN A 116 26.19 4.44 -17.21
CA ASN A 116 25.21 3.57 -17.86
C ASN A 116 24.47 4.35 -18.95
#